data_AF-A0A8J5EZM1-F1
#
_entry.id   AF-A0A8J5EZM1-F1
#
_cell.length_a   1.000
_cell.length_b   1.000
_cell.length_c   1.000
_cell.angle_alpha   90.00
_cell.angle_beta   90.00
_cell.angle_gamma   90.00
#
_symmetry.space_group_name_H-M   'P 1'
#
loop_
_entity.id
_entity.type
_entity.pdbx_description
1 polymer ?
#
loop_
_entity_poly.entity_id
_entity_poly.type
_entity_poly.pdbx_seq_one_letter_code
_entity_poly.pdbx_strand_id
1 'polypeptide(L)'
;MSFPKLILVRKLKFHGLRCILFFTQTGLLTDTMGYIWLVELLLIEISESRSGNIFSNVKNLQQQIAVAFGQDSAYSEVPLAISIFCGLLKSKHNFVRWGFLFVLEELLTRCKLLLGETELQDTSAESSASNHTETCLNKANAVIDIMSSALSLVVQINETDHISILKMCDMLFAQLCLRLHSATRAPFVDFNGLNHLFGCTTHTRESGSETHVSFEGPRPKQSQDKLPQTAVSLNDLDQDSLICETTSMAALLLRGHAIAPMQLVARVPASLFYWPLIQLAGAAADDVALGVAVGSNGGGNIQGATSDIRATLLLLLIGKCTADQGALLEIEGKEFFRGLLDDMDSRVAYYSAAFLLKRMMTEEPETYQRMLHSLIFKAQQSNNEKLLENPYLQIRGIQLLSNDLGTLL
;
A
#
# COMPACT_ATOMS: atom_id res chain seq x y z
N MET A 1 -31.47 3.59 -31.74
CA MET A 1 -30.15 4.26 -31.80
C MET A 1 -30.37 5.75 -31.95
N SER A 2 -30.13 6.54 -30.91
CA SER A 2 -30.47 7.97 -30.90
C SER A 2 -29.24 8.82 -31.24
N PHE A 3 -29.36 9.62 -32.32
CA PHE A 3 -28.39 10.58 -32.84
C PHE A 3 -27.70 11.53 -31.82
N PRO A 4 -28.27 11.87 -30.64
CA PRO A 4 -27.59 12.71 -29.65
C PRO A 4 -26.35 12.05 -29.01
N LYS A 5 -26.34 10.71 -28.87
CA LYS A 5 -25.19 9.97 -28.27
C LYS A 5 -23.94 10.05 -29.15
N LEU A 6 -24.10 10.07 -30.47
CA LEU A 6 -22.98 10.16 -31.41
C LEU A 6 -22.34 11.57 -31.40
N ILE A 7 -23.13 12.61 -31.13
CA ILE A 7 -22.67 14.00 -31.07
C ILE A 7 -21.92 14.27 -29.77
N LEU A 8 -22.37 13.71 -28.63
CA LEU A 8 -21.67 13.83 -27.35
C LEU A 8 -20.32 13.09 -27.39
N VAL A 9 -20.27 11.87 -27.93
CA VAL A 9 -19.03 11.09 -28.10
C VAL A 9 -18.08 11.72 -29.11
N ARG A 10 -18.57 12.32 -30.21
CA ARG A 10 -17.73 13.04 -31.17
C ARG A 10 -17.23 14.38 -30.63
N LYS A 11 -18.04 15.11 -29.84
CA LYS A 11 -17.59 16.32 -29.13
C LYS A 11 -16.56 15.98 -28.05
N LEU A 12 -16.74 14.90 -27.27
CA LEU A 12 -15.75 14.42 -26.29
C LEU A 12 -14.45 13.91 -26.94
N LYS A 13 -14.50 13.26 -28.11
CA LYS A 13 -13.26 12.89 -28.84
C LYS A 13 -12.45 14.12 -29.29
N PHE A 14 -13.12 15.18 -29.75
CA PHE A 14 -12.44 16.41 -30.17
C PHE A 14 -12.05 17.33 -29.00
N HIS A 15 -12.84 17.36 -27.92
CA HIS A 15 -12.55 18.16 -26.74
C HIS A 15 -11.56 17.47 -25.81
N GLY A 16 -11.55 16.14 -25.71
CA GLY A 16 -10.57 15.35 -24.97
C GLY A 16 -9.18 15.40 -25.62
N LEU A 17 -9.08 15.25 -26.94
CA LEU A 17 -7.79 15.48 -27.64
C LEU A 17 -7.36 16.95 -27.56
N ARG A 18 -8.28 17.91 -27.66
CA ARG A 18 -7.96 19.33 -27.43
C ARG A 18 -7.60 19.63 -25.98
N CYS A 19 -8.16 18.95 -24.99
CA CYS A 19 -7.78 19.10 -23.58
C CYS A 19 -6.39 18.52 -23.38
N ILE A 20 -6.13 17.28 -23.83
CA ILE A 20 -4.79 16.68 -23.78
C ILE A 20 -3.77 17.60 -24.47
N LEU A 21 -4.06 18.13 -25.67
CA LEU A 21 -3.18 19.06 -26.39
C LEU A 21 -3.05 20.44 -25.72
N PHE A 22 -4.14 21.04 -25.25
CA PHE A 22 -4.14 22.35 -24.60
C PHE A 22 -3.45 22.31 -23.23
N PHE A 23 -3.62 21.22 -22.47
CA PHE A 23 -2.96 21.00 -21.19
C PHE A 23 -1.47 20.64 -21.35
N THR A 24 -1.07 19.92 -22.42
CA THR A 24 0.36 19.76 -22.75
C THR A 24 1.05 21.05 -23.16
N GLN A 25 0.30 22.04 -23.69
CA GLN A 25 0.86 23.27 -24.25
C GLN A 25 0.88 24.44 -23.25
N THR A 26 0.13 24.35 -22.14
CA THR A 26 -0.01 25.43 -21.14
C THR A 26 0.65 25.14 -19.79
N GLY A 27 1.28 23.97 -19.60
CA GLY A 27 1.91 23.61 -18.32
C GLY A 27 0.93 23.29 -17.19
N LEU A 28 -0.39 23.37 -17.43
CA LEU A 28 -1.46 23.14 -16.46
C LEU A 28 -1.80 21.64 -16.22
N LEU A 29 -1.10 20.68 -16.86
CA LEU A 29 -1.15 19.26 -16.42
C LEU A 29 -0.58 19.05 -15.01
N THR A 30 0.01 20.08 -14.42
CA THR A 30 0.65 20.05 -13.10
C THR A 30 -0.33 20.28 -11.96
N ASP A 31 -1.54 20.77 -12.22
CA ASP A 31 -2.59 20.88 -11.20
C ASP A 31 -3.45 19.62 -11.22
N THR A 32 -3.56 18.97 -10.06
CA THR A 32 -4.37 17.78 -9.76
C THR A 32 -5.80 17.79 -10.35
N MET A 33 -6.32 18.98 -10.64
CA MET A 33 -7.63 19.19 -11.28
C MET A 33 -7.72 18.67 -12.73
N GLY A 34 -6.59 18.50 -13.43
CA GLY A 34 -6.55 18.12 -14.85
C GLY A 34 -7.06 16.71 -15.17
N TYR A 35 -7.11 15.82 -14.17
CA TYR A 35 -7.49 14.41 -14.35
C TYR A 35 -8.84 14.03 -13.72
N ILE A 36 -9.49 14.94 -12.98
CA ILE A 36 -10.74 14.65 -12.25
C ILE A 36 -11.85 14.21 -13.21
N TRP A 37 -11.95 14.83 -14.39
CA TRP A 37 -12.95 14.45 -15.39
C TRP A 37 -12.83 12.97 -15.81
N LEU A 38 -11.62 12.42 -15.81
CA LEU A 38 -11.38 11.02 -16.16
C LEU A 38 -11.88 10.10 -15.05
N VAL A 39 -11.70 10.49 -13.79
CA VAL A 39 -12.24 9.78 -12.62
C VAL A 39 -13.76 9.72 -12.71
N GLU A 40 -14.43 10.84 -13.00
CA GLU A 40 -15.89 10.87 -13.14
C GLU A 40 -16.39 9.94 -14.25
N LEU A 41 -15.72 9.91 -15.40
CA LEU A 41 -16.11 9.02 -16.49
C LEU A 41 -15.91 7.54 -16.13
N LEU A 42 -14.85 7.20 -15.39
CA LEU A 42 -14.64 5.83 -14.90
C LEU A 42 -15.69 5.45 -13.85
N LEU A 43 -16.08 6.38 -12.96
CA LEU A 43 -17.16 6.15 -12.00
C LEU A 43 -18.52 5.97 -12.68
N ILE A 44 -18.80 6.72 -13.75
CA ILE A 44 -19.98 6.52 -14.57
C ILE A 44 -19.98 5.11 -15.16
N GLU A 45 -18.85 4.60 -15.65
CA GLU A 45 -18.77 3.22 -16.16
C GLU A 45 -19.05 2.17 -15.06
N ILE A 46 -18.66 2.45 -13.81
CA ILE A 46 -18.94 1.55 -12.66
C ILE A 46 -20.40 1.66 -12.19
N SER A 47 -20.99 2.86 -12.22
CA SER A 47 -22.31 3.16 -11.65
C SER A 47 -23.47 3.04 -12.66
N GLU A 48 -23.23 3.29 -13.96
CA GLU A 48 -24.29 3.35 -14.98
C GLU A 48 -24.74 1.93 -15.35
N SER A 49 -25.91 1.55 -14.85
CA SER A 49 -26.49 0.22 -15.03
C SER A 49 -26.96 -0.01 -16.47
N ARG A 50 -26.15 -0.68 -17.30
CA ARG A 50 -26.65 -1.26 -18.56
C ARG A 50 -27.29 -2.64 -18.38
N SER A 51 -26.95 -3.41 -17.34
CA SER A 51 -27.59 -4.72 -17.11
C SER A 51 -27.34 -5.43 -15.76
N GLY A 52 -26.76 -4.81 -14.71
CA GLY A 52 -26.46 -5.56 -13.48
C GLY A 52 -25.97 -4.76 -12.27
N ASN A 53 -25.82 -5.46 -11.14
CA ASN A 53 -25.28 -5.00 -9.86
C ASN A 53 -23.87 -4.39 -10.03
N ILE A 54 -23.50 -3.38 -9.23
CA ILE A 54 -22.20 -2.68 -9.23
C ILE A 54 -21.01 -3.65 -9.28
N PHE A 55 -21.07 -4.78 -8.56
CA PHE A 55 -20.01 -5.80 -8.58
C PHE A 55 -19.77 -6.41 -9.97
N SER A 56 -20.82 -6.54 -10.79
CA SER A 56 -20.67 -7.01 -12.17
C SER A 56 -20.01 -5.96 -13.08
N ASN A 57 -20.28 -4.68 -12.83
CA ASN A 57 -19.62 -3.58 -13.52
C ASN A 57 -18.14 -3.49 -13.14
N VAL A 58 -17.79 -3.72 -11.86
CA VAL A 58 -16.40 -3.83 -11.43
C VAL A 58 -15.67 -4.96 -12.16
N LYS A 59 -16.26 -6.15 -12.23
CA LYS A 59 -15.67 -7.26 -13.01
C LYS A 59 -15.51 -6.94 -14.49
N ASN A 60 -16.49 -6.25 -15.08
CA ASN A 60 -16.43 -5.81 -16.46
C ASN A 60 -15.29 -4.81 -16.67
N LEU A 61 -15.16 -3.82 -15.78
CA LEU A 61 -14.06 -2.86 -15.77
C LEU A 61 -12.70 -3.57 -15.73
N GLN A 62 -12.52 -4.56 -14.86
CA GLN A 62 -11.27 -5.33 -14.78
C GLN A 62 -10.93 -6.01 -16.10
N GLN A 63 -11.90 -6.65 -16.74
CA GLN A 63 -11.73 -7.30 -18.04
C GLN A 63 -11.36 -6.28 -19.13
N GLN A 64 -12.06 -5.14 -19.16
CA GLN A 64 -11.81 -4.07 -20.12
C GLN A 64 -10.44 -3.42 -19.92
N ILE A 65 -9.99 -3.24 -18.68
CA ILE A 65 -8.63 -2.77 -18.36
C ILE A 65 -7.59 -3.73 -18.94
N ALA A 66 -7.74 -5.04 -18.71
CA ALA A 66 -6.83 -6.05 -19.23
C ALA A 66 -6.78 -6.05 -20.78
N VAL A 67 -7.94 -5.95 -21.43
CA VAL A 67 -8.04 -5.89 -22.90
C VAL A 67 -7.42 -4.61 -23.45
N ALA A 68 -7.74 -3.45 -22.86
CA ALA A 68 -7.24 -2.15 -23.29
C ALA A 68 -5.72 -2.04 -23.18
N PHE A 69 -5.17 -2.67 -22.15
CA PHE A 69 -3.73 -2.65 -21.93
C PHE A 69 -3.00 -3.55 -22.92
N GLY A 70 -3.52 -4.76 -23.20
CA GLY A 70 -2.92 -5.73 -24.12
C GLY A 70 -3.10 -5.44 -25.62
N GLN A 71 -4.03 -4.56 -26.02
CA GLN A 71 -4.27 -4.22 -27.42
C GLN A 71 -3.68 -2.85 -27.79
N ASP A 72 -2.96 -2.79 -28.91
CA ASP A 72 -2.49 -1.54 -29.55
C ASP A 72 -3.42 -1.08 -30.69
N SER A 73 -4.58 -1.73 -30.86
CA SER A 73 -5.42 -1.54 -32.05
C SER A 73 -6.47 -0.44 -31.88
N ALA A 74 -6.74 0.27 -32.99
CA ALA A 74 -7.64 1.43 -33.07
C ALA A 74 -9.14 1.11 -32.94
N TYR A 75 -9.51 -0.16 -32.78
CA TYR A 75 -10.90 -0.63 -32.70
C TYR A 75 -11.07 -1.56 -31.50
N SER A 76 -10.99 -0.99 -30.31
CA SER A 76 -11.35 -1.70 -29.08
C SER A 76 -12.81 -1.44 -28.75
N GLU A 77 -13.55 -2.49 -28.38
CA GLU A 77 -14.90 -2.38 -27.78
C GLU A 77 -14.86 -1.73 -26.39
N VAL A 78 -13.66 -1.45 -25.87
CA VAL A 78 -13.42 -0.81 -24.59
C VAL A 78 -13.91 0.66 -24.59
N PRO A 79 -14.61 1.09 -23.53
CA PRO A 79 -14.94 2.49 -23.28
C PRO A 79 -13.73 3.43 -23.34
N LEU A 80 -13.92 4.60 -23.96
CA LEU A 80 -12.86 5.59 -24.17
C LEU A 80 -12.15 6.00 -22.86
N ALA A 81 -12.88 6.10 -21.75
CA ALA A 81 -12.32 6.46 -20.46
C ALA A 81 -11.26 5.45 -20.00
N ILE A 82 -11.53 4.16 -20.14
CA ILE A 82 -10.59 3.08 -19.79
C ILE A 82 -9.39 3.09 -20.73
N SER A 83 -9.62 3.30 -22.03
CA SER A 83 -8.50 3.43 -22.99
C SER A 83 -7.58 4.61 -22.66
N ILE A 84 -8.14 5.76 -22.28
CA ILE A 84 -7.34 6.94 -21.87
C ILE A 84 -6.60 6.64 -20.57
N PHE A 85 -7.28 6.06 -19.57
CA PHE A 85 -6.67 5.65 -18.30
C PHE A 85 -5.46 4.73 -18.53
N CYS A 86 -5.62 3.62 -19.26
CA CYS A 86 -4.51 2.73 -19.61
C CYS A 86 -3.43 3.44 -20.47
N GLY A 87 -3.84 4.38 -21.33
CA GLY A 87 -2.94 5.17 -22.17
C GLY A 87 -2.01 6.11 -21.39
N LEU A 88 -2.44 6.62 -20.22
CA LEU A 88 -1.58 7.42 -19.33
C LEU A 88 -0.33 6.64 -18.93
N LEU A 89 -0.50 5.36 -18.59
CA LEU A 89 0.58 4.48 -18.16
C LEU A 89 1.51 4.08 -19.32
N LYS A 90 1.00 4.00 -20.56
CA LYS A 90 1.79 3.75 -21.78
C LYS A 90 2.63 4.95 -22.23
N SER A 91 2.51 6.10 -21.59
CA SER A 91 3.26 7.30 -21.95
C SER A 91 4.77 7.14 -21.72
N LYS A 92 5.58 7.76 -22.57
CA LYS A 92 7.05 7.82 -22.39
C LYS A 92 7.49 8.76 -21.27
N HIS A 93 6.59 9.61 -20.78
CA HIS A 93 6.90 10.67 -19.82
C HIS A 93 6.40 10.30 -18.42
N ASN A 94 7.31 10.28 -17.42
CA ASN A 94 6.98 9.92 -16.03
C ASN A 94 5.85 10.77 -15.45
N PHE A 95 5.86 12.09 -15.69
CA PHE A 95 4.81 12.97 -15.18
C PHE A 95 3.40 12.64 -15.73
N VAL A 96 3.30 12.10 -16.96
CA VAL A 96 2.02 11.63 -17.51
C VAL A 96 1.62 10.30 -16.87
N ARG A 97 2.58 9.40 -16.64
CA ARG A 97 2.37 8.13 -15.93
C ARG A 97 1.95 8.36 -14.47
N TRP A 98 2.41 9.41 -13.82
CA TRP A 98 1.91 9.80 -12.49
C TRP A 98 0.41 10.13 -12.50
N GLY A 99 -0.10 10.66 -13.61
CA GLY A 99 -1.53 10.85 -13.82
C GLY A 99 -2.34 9.56 -13.69
N PHE A 100 -1.79 8.41 -14.11
CA PHE A 100 -2.44 7.10 -13.92
C PHE A 100 -2.63 6.79 -12.43
N LEU A 101 -1.58 6.94 -11.62
CA LEU A 101 -1.63 6.65 -10.18
C LEU A 101 -2.55 7.64 -9.45
N PHE A 102 -2.55 8.91 -9.87
CA PHE A 102 -3.48 9.91 -9.33
C PHE A 102 -4.94 9.56 -9.63
N VAL A 103 -5.26 9.24 -10.88
CA VAL A 103 -6.63 8.84 -11.27
C VAL A 103 -7.06 7.59 -10.51
N LEU A 104 -6.17 6.62 -10.34
CA LEU A 104 -6.47 5.40 -9.59
C LEU A 104 -6.75 5.68 -8.11
N GLU A 105 -5.89 6.47 -7.44
CA GLU A 105 -6.06 6.83 -6.03
C GLU A 105 -7.41 7.53 -5.77
N GLU A 106 -7.75 8.50 -6.61
CA GLU A 106 -9.01 9.25 -6.50
C GLU A 106 -10.21 8.35 -6.85
N LEU A 107 -10.08 7.48 -7.86
CA LEU A 107 -11.11 6.49 -8.21
C LEU A 107 -11.38 5.54 -7.04
N LEU A 108 -10.33 5.01 -6.38
CA LEU A 108 -10.48 4.12 -5.23
C LEU A 108 -11.19 4.81 -4.07
N THR A 109 -10.83 6.07 -3.79
CA THR A 109 -11.47 6.87 -2.74
C THR A 109 -12.96 7.06 -3.02
N ARG A 110 -13.33 7.39 -4.25
CA ARG A 110 -14.74 7.59 -4.63
C ARG A 110 -15.51 6.28 -4.75
N CYS A 111 -14.88 5.19 -5.16
CA CYS A 111 -15.49 3.86 -5.15
C CYS A 111 -15.83 3.42 -3.72
N LYS A 112 -14.99 3.72 -2.72
CA LYS A 112 -15.33 3.48 -1.31
C LYS A 112 -16.59 4.23 -0.89
N LEU A 113 -16.71 5.50 -1.28
CA LEU A 113 -17.89 6.31 -0.98
C LEU A 113 -19.14 5.77 -1.68
N LEU A 114 -19.06 5.50 -2.99
CA LEU A 114 -20.15 4.95 -3.79
C LEU A 114 -20.66 3.61 -3.23
N LEU A 115 -19.75 2.72 -2.85
CA LEU A 115 -20.08 1.43 -2.23
C LEU A 115 -20.59 1.61 -0.79
N GLY A 116 -20.21 2.68 -0.09
CA GLY A 116 -20.78 3.06 1.21
C GLY A 116 -22.21 3.59 1.09
N GLU A 117 -22.50 4.44 0.12
CA GLU A 117 -23.84 5.04 -0.07
C GLU A 117 -24.93 4.00 -0.38
N THR A 118 -24.57 2.87 -0.99
CA THR A 118 -25.49 1.76 -1.25
C THR A 118 -26.04 1.12 0.04
N GLU A 119 -25.35 1.24 1.19
CA GLU A 119 -25.86 0.80 2.50
C GLU A 119 -27.04 1.64 3.02
N LEU A 120 -27.08 2.95 2.70
CA LEU A 120 -28.13 3.85 3.15
C LEU A 120 -29.46 3.62 2.41
N GLN A 121 -29.42 2.97 1.25
CA GLN A 121 -30.61 2.61 0.48
C GLN A 121 -31.18 1.24 0.90
N ASP A 122 -30.30 0.28 1.21
CA ASP A 122 -30.68 -1.09 1.60
C ASP A 122 -31.13 -1.24 3.07
N THR A 123 -30.80 -0.27 3.94
CA THR A 123 -31.22 -0.24 5.36
C THR A 123 -32.73 -0.03 5.57
N SER A 124 -33.51 0.13 4.50
CA SER A 124 -34.98 0.09 4.53
C SER A 124 -35.55 -1.34 4.64
N ALA A 125 -34.71 -2.38 4.59
CA ALA A 125 -35.10 -3.77 4.79
C ALA A 125 -34.31 -4.41 5.95
N GLU A 126 -35.01 -4.71 7.05
CA GLU A 126 -34.46 -5.39 8.23
C GLU A 126 -33.75 -6.71 7.85
N SER A 127 -32.43 -6.81 8.06
CA SER A 127 -31.75 -8.11 8.10
C SER A 127 -30.48 -8.11 8.96
N SER A 128 -30.14 -9.31 9.44
CA SER A 128 -29.22 -9.68 10.51
C SER A 128 -27.75 -9.23 10.38
N ALA A 129 -27.07 -9.08 11.54
CA ALA A 129 -25.65 -8.71 11.67
C ALA A 129 -24.64 -9.51 10.82
N SER A 130 -24.93 -10.77 10.46
CA SER A 130 -24.04 -11.57 9.58
C SER A 130 -24.05 -11.10 8.12
N ASN A 131 -25.18 -10.57 7.64
CA ASN A 131 -25.30 -10.07 6.27
C ASN A 131 -24.50 -8.77 6.10
N HIS A 132 -24.40 -7.96 7.16
CA HIS A 132 -23.61 -6.72 7.17
C HIS A 132 -22.10 -6.99 7.05
N THR A 133 -21.58 -8.03 7.71
CA THR A 133 -20.15 -8.39 7.60
C THR A 133 -19.79 -8.91 6.21
N GLU A 134 -20.66 -9.71 5.59
CA GLU A 134 -20.42 -10.25 4.25
C GLU A 134 -20.52 -9.17 3.17
N THR A 135 -21.48 -8.24 3.31
CA THR A 135 -21.62 -7.09 2.41
C THR A 135 -20.43 -6.13 2.51
N CYS A 136 -19.95 -5.82 3.71
CA CYS A 136 -18.75 -4.99 3.90
C CYS A 136 -17.49 -5.63 3.28
N LEU A 137 -17.29 -6.94 3.49
CA LEU A 137 -16.17 -7.68 2.89
C LEU A 137 -16.26 -7.69 1.35
N ASN A 138 -17.46 -7.87 0.79
CA ASN A 138 -17.67 -7.82 -0.67
C ASN A 138 -17.33 -6.45 -1.27
N LYS A 139 -17.66 -5.36 -0.56
CA LYS A 139 -17.29 -3.99 -0.96
C LYS A 139 -15.78 -3.78 -0.91
N ALA A 140 -15.13 -4.19 0.17
CA ALA A 140 -13.67 -4.14 0.27
C ALA A 140 -13.00 -4.94 -0.85
N ASN A 141 -13.52 -6.15 -1.13
CA ASN A 141 -13.06 -6.98 -2.24
C ASN A 141 -13.18 -6.28 -3.59
N ALA A 142 -14.27 -5.55 -3.85
CA ALA A 142 -14.46 -4.80 -5.10
C ALA A 142 -13.43 -3.67 -5.26
N VAL A 143 -13.09 -2.97 -4.18
CA VAL A 143 -12.05 -1.93 -4.22
C VAL A 143 -10.66 -2.55 -4.44
N ILE A 144 -10.37 -3.66 -3.76
CA ILE A 144 -9.12 -4.43 -3.94
C ILE A 144 -9.02 -4.96 -5.38
N ASP A 145 -10.11 -5.40 -5.97
CA ASP A 145 -10.20 -5.87 -7.34
C ASP A 145 -9.83 -4.77 -8.36
N ILE A 146 -10.39 -3.56 -8.21
CA ILE A 146 -10.06 -2.40 -9.05
C ILE A 146 -8.59 -2.04 -8.90
N MET A 147 -8.12 -1.89 -7.65
CA MET A 147 -6.73 -1.55 -7.34
C MET A 147 -5.78 -2.59 -7.96
N SER A 148 -6.02 -3.87 -7.70
CA SER A 148 -5.12 -4.95 -8.10
C SER A 148 -5.03 -5.04 -9.63
N SER A 149 -6.15 -4.93 -10.34
CA SER A 149 -6.16 -4.94 -11.80
C SER A 149 -5.39 -3.76 -12.40
N ALA A 150 -5.53 -2.56 -11.82
CA ALA A 150 -4.82 -1.38 -12.31
C ALA A 150 -3.32 -1.42 -11.97
N LEU A 151 -2.95 -1.73 -10.72
CA LEU A 151 -1.55 -1.78 -10.30
C LEU A 151 -0.76 -2.91 -10.95
N SER A 152 -1.43 -4.00 -11.33
CA SER A 152 -0.78 -5.08 -12.10
C SER A 152 -0.26 -4.57 -13.45
N LEU A 153 -0.84 -3.52 -14.02
CA LEU A 153 -0.34 -2.91 -15.24
C LEU A 153 0.99 -2.17 -15.03
N VAL A 154 1.17 -1.56 -13.85
CA VAL A 154 2.42 -0.88 -13.46
C VAL A 154 3.57 -1.90 -13.39
N VAL A 155 3.28 -3.08 -12.83
CA VAL A 155 4.22 -4.21 -12.82
C VAL A 155 4.49 -4.72 -14.24
N GLN A 156 3.45 -4.84 -15.08
CA GLN A 156 3.59 -5.33 -16.47
C GLN A 156 4.46 -4.42 -17.35
N ILE A 157 4.37 -3.09 -17.20
CA ILE A 157 5.26 -2.15 -17.90
C ILE A 157 6.65 -2.06 -17.29
N ASN A 158 6.87 -2.73 -16.16
CA ASN A 158 8.08 -2.64 -15.38
C ASN A 158 8.46 -1.18 -15.09
N GLU A 159 7.54 -0.42 -14.51
CA GLU A 159 7.82 0.96 -14.08
C GLU A 159 9.01 0.98 -13.11
N THR A 160 9.95 1.90 -13.29
CA THR A 160 11.16 1.96 -12.44
C THR A 160 11.24 3.26 -11.65
N ASP A 161 10.31 4.18 -11.88
CA ASP A 161 10.23 5.45 -11.16
C ASP A 161 9.94 5.21 -9.66
N HIS A 162 10.91 5.54 -8.81
CA HIS A 162 10.85 5.26 -7.37
C HIS A 162 9.60 5.86 -6.70
N ILE A 163 9.23 7.11 -7.06
CA ILE A 163 8.05 7.78 -6.51
C ILE A 163 6.77 7.03 -6.90
N SER A 164 6.69 6.56 -8.14
CA SER A 164 5.57 5.75 -8.64
C SER A 164 5.42 4.44 -7.85
N ILE A 165 6.53 3.77 -7.56
CA ILE A 165 6.55 2.52 -6.78
C ILE A 165 6.15 2.77 -5.31
N LEU A 166 6.64 3.85 -4.70
CA LEU A 166 6.23 4.23 -3.35
C LEU A 166 4.73 4.53 -3.27
N LYS A 167 4.21 5.31 -4.23
CA LYS A 167 2.78 5.65 -4.29
C LYS A 167 1.91 4.41 -4.52
N MET A 168 2.39 3.45 -5.31
CA MET A 168 1.76 2.14 -5.45
C MET A 168 1.68 1.40 -4.11
N CYS A 169 2.77 1.34 -3.35
CA CYS A 169 2.81 0.71 -2.04
C CYS A 169 1.88 1.42 -1.04
N ASP A 170 1.85 2.75 -1.02
CA ASP A 170 0.95 3.52 -0.16
C ASP A 170 -0.52 3.23 -0.46
N MET A 171 -0.91 3.20 -1.74
CA MET A 171 -2.26 2.79 -2.14
C MET A 171 -2.56 1.37 -1.67
N LEU A 172 -1.65 0.43 -1.90
CA LEU A 172 -1.78 -0.97 -1.48
C LEU A 172 -2.02 -1.09 0.02
N PHE A 173 -1.21 -0.43 0.84
CA PHE A 173 -1.37 -0.45 2.29
C PHE A 173 -2.66 0.25 2.75
N ALA A 174 -3.03 1.38 2.13
CA ALA A 174 -4.26 2.09 2.45
C ALA A 174 -5.55 1.29 2.13
N GLN A 175 -5.48 0.33 1.21
CA GLN A 175 -6.59 -0.59 0.94
C GLN A 175 -6.56 -1.85 1.81
N LEU A 176 -5.38 -2.37 2.13
CA LEU A 176 -5.24 -3.64 2.86
C LEU A 176 -5.23 -3.51 4.38
N CYS A 177 -4.78 -2.37 4.90
CA CYS A 177 -4.48 -2.24 6.32
C CYS A 177 -5.55 -1.42 7.05
N LEU A 178 -5.95 -1.89 8.22
CA LEU A 178 -6.87 -1.21 9.14
C LEU A 178 -6.10 -0.72 10.35
N ARG A 179 -6.24 0.57 10.69
CA ARG A 179 -5.63 1.14 11.90
C ARG A 179 -6.35 0.62 13.15
N LEU A 180 -5.59 0.16 14.13
CA LEU A 180 -6.09 -0.18 15.46
C LEU A 180 -6.05 1.08 16.33
N HIS A 181 -7.19 1.47 16.89
CA HIS A 181 -7.23 2.57 17.87
C HIS A 181 -6.98 2.00 19.27
N SER A 182 -6.00 2.55 19.98
CA SER A 182 -5.73 2.22 21.38
C SER A 182 -6.93 2.62 22.23
N ALA A 183 -7.67 1.65 22.78
CA ALA A 183 -8.81 1.92 23.64
C ALA A 183 -8.34 2.33 25.05
N THR A 184 -7.99 3.60 25.24
CA THR A 184 -7.79 4.16 26.59
C THR A 184 -9.12 4.73 27.10
N ARG A 185 -9.90 3.86 27.76
CA ARG A 185 -10.94 4.12 28.79
C ARG A 185 -12.04 5.19 28.54
N ALA A 186 -13.24 4.75 28.15
CA ALA A 186 -14.55 5.17 28.71
C ALA A 186 -15.70 4.25 28.18
N PRO A 187 -16.82 4.11 28.90
CA PRO A 187 -17.64 2.90 28.92
C PRO A 187 -18.62 2.79 27.74
N PHE A 188 -18.78 1.55 27.28
CA PHE A 188 -19.89 0.97 26.52
C PHE A 188 -21.15 1.85 26.37
N VAL A 189 -21.28 2.62 25.27
CA VAL A 189 -22.56 3.00 24.62
C VAL A 189 -22.31 3.36 23.13
N ASP A 190 -23.11 2.71 22.27
CA ASP A 190 -23.48 2.96 20.87
C ASP A 190 -22.51 2.83 19.68
N PHE A 191 -22.80 1.80 18.86
CA PHE A 191 -22.18 1.38 17.60
C PHE A 191 -22.50 2.28 16.38
N ASN A 192 -22.79 3.57 16.55
CA ASN A 192 -23.13 4.47 15.44
C ASN A 192 -21.93 5.26 14.86
N GLY A 193 -20.70 5.02 15.34
CA GLY A 193 -19.52 5.80 14.98
C GLY A 193 -18.74 5.37 13.72
N LEU A 194 -19.14 4.30 13.03
CA LEU A 194 -18.38 3.77 11.90
C LEU A 194 -18.53 4.58 10.59
N ASN A 195 -19.57 5.41 10.49
CA ASN A 195 -19.86 6.22 9.28
C ASN A 195 -19.00 7.48 9.16
N HIS A 196 -18.26 7.87 10.20
CA HIS A 196 -17.46 9.10 10.20
C HIS A 196 -15.96 8.87 9.93
N LEU A 197 -15.55 7.61 9.68
CA LEU A 197 -14.15 7.20 9.64
C LEU A 197 -13.44 7.43 8.28
N PHE A 198 -14.13 7.96 7.27
CA PHE A 198 -13.57 8.19 5.92
C PHE A 198 -13.56 9.65 5.46
N GLY A 199 -13.81 10.61 6.35
CA GLY A 199 -13.70 12.04 6.03
C GLY A 199 -12.32 12.61 6.37
N CYS A 200 -11.35 12.55 5.45
CA CYS A 200 -10.20 13.46 5.52
C CYS A 200 -10.69 14.86 5.12
N THR A 201 -10.93 15.74 6.09
CA THR A 201 -11.09 17.17 5.83
C THR A 201 -9.72 17.77 5.52
N THR A 202 -9.51 18.11 4.25
CA THR A 202 -8.48 19.07 3.86
C THR A 202 -8.85 20.43 4.45
N HIS A 203 -8.15 20.86 5.50
CA HIS A 203 -8.23 22.25 5.95
C HIS A 203 -7.47 23.14 4.95
N THR A 204 -8.17 23.62 3.93
CA THR A 204 -7.78 24.81 3.19
C THR A 204 -7.91 26.01 4.11
N ARG A 205 -6.76 26.59 4.50
CA ARG A 205 -6.69 27.80 5.29
C ARG A 205 -7.06 28.99 4.42
N GLU A 206 -8.36 29.28 4.30
CA GLU A 206 -8.83 30.54 3.72
C GLU A 206 -8.83 31.64 4.78
N SER A 207 -7.93 32.59 4.57
CA SER A 207 -7.84 33.85 5.30
C SER A 207 -8.96 34.77 4.82
N GLY A 208 -10.08 34.81 5.55
CA GLY A 208 -11.13 35.81 5.38
C GLY A 208 -10.70 37.16 5.94
N SER A 209 -10.34 38.07 5.03
CA SER A 209 -10.14 39.49 5.30
C SER A 209 -11.51 40.19 5.32
N GLU A 210 -12.02 40.54 6.49
CA GLU A 210 -13.09 41.52 6.61
C GLU A 210 -12.61 42.73 7.41
N THR A 211 -12.87 43.88 6.78
CA THR A 211 -12.35 45.21 7.11
C THR A 211 -13.27 45.84 8.14
N HIS A 212 -12.80 46.18 9.34
CA HIS A 212 -13.42 47.25 10.11
C HIS A 212 -12.38 48.05 10.92
N VAL A 213 -12.49 49.36 10.72
CA VAL A 213 -11.62 50.46 11.14
C VAL A 213 -11.90 50.85 12.59
N SER A 214 -10.84 51.14 13.40
CA SER A 214 -10.66 52.42 14.13
C SER A 214 -9.64 52.34 15.28
N PHE A 215 -8.65 53.25 15.23
CA PHE A 215 -7.95 54.04 16.29
C PHE A 215 -7.50 53.33 17.59
N GLU A 216 -6.29 53.46 18.15
CA GLU A 216 -5.39 54.62 18.30
C GLU A 216 -4.06 54.17 18.99
N GLY A 217 -2.92 54.84 18.72
CA GLY A 217 -1.78 54.98 19.67
C GLY A 217 -0.47 54.17 19.43
N PRO A 218 0.73 54.71 19.75
CA PRO A 218 1.98 54.44 19.01
C PRO A 218 3.05 53.54 19.70
N ARG A 219 3.82 52.83 18.85
CA ARG A 219 5.23 52.32 18.88
C ARG A 219 6.17 52.73 20.07
N PRO A 220 7.41 52.15 20.24
CA PRO A 220 8.09 50.96 19.66
C PRO A 220 9.02 50.18 20.67
N LYS A 221 9.90 49.29 20.16
CA LYS A 221 11.24 48.80 20.67
C LYS A 221 11.26 47.38 21.26
N GLN A 222 11.93 46.41 20.60
CA GLN A 222 13.38 46.09 20.53
C GLN A 222 13.85 45.13 21.64
N SER A 223 14.84 44.30 21.24
CA SER A 223 15.78 43.46 22.00
C SER A 223 15.25 42.12 22.54
N GLN A 224 15.74 40.97 22.06
CA GLN A 224 17.06 40.32 22.22
C GLN A 224 17.22 39.61 23.58
N ASP A 225 17.60 38.33 23.46
CA ASP A 225 18.36 37.49 24.40
C ASP A 225 17.81 37.26 25.83
N LYS A 226 17.46 36.01 26.11
CA LYS A 226 18.28 35.10 26.94
C LYS A 226 17.57 33.78 27.20
N LEU A 227 18.22 32.69 26.80
CA LEU A 227 18.07 31.39 27.45
C LEU A 227 18.54 31.52 28.92
N PRO A 228 17.87 30.84 29.85
CA PRO A 228 18.65 29.93 30.69
C PRO A 228 18.00 28.56 30.74
N GLN A 229 18.87 27.57 30.51
CA GLN A 229 18.65 26.17 30.75
C GLN A 229 18.13 25.98 32.18
N THR A 230 16.94 25.42 32.33
CA THR A 230 16.52 24.79 33.58
C THR A 230 16.27 23.33 33.26
N ALA A 231 17.24 22.50 33.64
CA ALA A 231 17.09 21.06 33.65
C ALA A 231 15.96 20.70 34.62
N VAL A 232 14.83 20.26 34.08
CA VAL A 232 13.84 19.49 34.84
C VAL A 232 13.73 18.15 34.14
N SER A 233 14.22 17.14 34.85
CA SER A 233 14.00 15.74 34.54
C SER A 233 12.49 15.48 34.57
N LEU A 234 11.91 15.27 33.39
CA LEU A 234 10.59 14.68 33.20
C LEU A 234 10.79 13.44 32.33
N ASN A 235 11.47 12.46 32.92
CA ASN A 235 11.17 11.08 32.57
C ASN A 235 9.73 10.83 33.05
N ASP A 236 8.94 10.15 32.23
CA ASP A 236 7.68 9.48 32.59
C ASP A 236 6.34 10.22 32.37
N LEU A 237 6.23 11.06 31.33
CA LEU A 237 4.93 11.49 30.80
C LEU A 237 4.77 11.16 29.32
N ASP A 238 3.97 10.11 29.08
CA ASP A 238 3.09 9.90 27.93
C ASP A 238 3.75 9.71 26.55
N GLN A 239 4.46 8.58 26.38
CA GLN A 239 4.90 8.10 25.06
C GLN A 239 3.77 7.44 24.23
N ASP A 240 2.60 7.18 24.82
CA ASP A 240 1.49 6.46 24.17
C ASP A 240 0.46 7.38 23.49
N SER A 241 0.50 8.70 23.70
CA SER A 241 -0.56 9.61 23.24
C SER A 241 -0.28 10.35 21.93
N LEU A 242 0.85 10.10 21.26
CA LEU A 242 1.23 10.76 20.00
C LEU A 242 1.68 9.70 18.99
N ILE A 243 0.75 8.83 18.57
CA ILE A 243 0.85 8.28 17.22
C ILE A 243 0.79 9.50 16.29
N CYS A 244 1.96 9.93 15.83
CA CYS A 244 2.09 11.07 14.94
C CYS A 244 1.17 10.83 13.73
N GLU A 245 0.30 11.79 13.43
CA GLU A 245 -0.67 11.71 12.33
C GLU A 245 -0.01 11.45 10.96
N THR A 246 1.32 11.61 10.89
CA THR A 246 2.19 11.39 9.73
C THR A 246 2.83 10.00 9.65
N THR A 247 2.58 9.07 10.58
CA THR A 247 3.21 7.73 10.52
C THR A 247 2.59 6.89 9.40
N SER A 248 3.43 6.33 8.52
CA SER A 248 2.99 5.51 7.38
C SER A 248 2.30 4.21 7.82
N MET A 249 1.40 3.69 6.99
CA MET A 249 0.70 2.42 7.28
C MET A 249 1.66 1.24 7.42
N ALA A 250 2.77 1.24 6.67
CA ALA A 250 3.83 0.24 6.79
C ALA A 250 4.44 0.24 8.20
N ALA A 251 4.82 1.42 8.70
CA ALA A 251 5.36 1.55 10.05
C ALA A 251 4.33 1.16 11.12
N LEU A 252 3.05 1.52 10.95
CA LEU A 252 1.99 1.11 11.86
C LEU A 252 1.80 -0.41 11.90
N LEU A 253 1.84 -1.08 10.74
CA LEU A 253 1.70 -2.54 10.66
C LEU A 253 2.88 -3.25 11.34
N LEU A 254 4.11 -2.81 11.08
CA LEU A 254 5.30 -3.38 11.73
C LEU A 254 5.29 -3.20 13.25
N ARG A 255 4.67 -2.11 13.75
CA ARG A 255 4.51 -1.84 15.17
C ARG A 255 3.27 -2.49 15.78
N GLY A 256 2.48 -3.24 15.03
CA GLY A 256 1.25 -3.86 15.51
C GLY A 256 0.09 -2.87 15.80
N HIS A 257 0.19 -1.64 15.29
CA HIS A 257 -0.88 -0.62 15.38
C HIS A 257 -1.80 -0.62 14.15
N ALA A 258 -1.53 -1.48 13.18
CA ALA A 258 -2.42 -1.78 12.07
C ALA A 258 -2.46 -3.27 11.81
N ILE A 259 -3.57 -3.75 11.24
CA ILE A 259 -3.76 -5.14 10.84
C ILE A 259 -4.07 -5.23 9.36
N ALA A 260 -3.57 -6.28 8.70
CA ALA A 260 -3.94 -6.63 7.33
C ALA A 260 -4.76 -7.93 7.34
N PRO A 261 -6.10 -7.87 7.16
CA PRO A 261 -6.93 -9.07 7.14
C PRO A 261 -6.50 -10.03 6.04
N MET A 262 -6.25 -11.30 6.39
CA MET A 262 -5.72 -12.29 5.45
C MET A 262 -6.66 -12.52 4.25
N GLN A 263 -7.97 -12.34 4.44
CA GLN A 263 -8.97 -12.43 3.37
C GLN A 263 -8.72 -11.41 2.25
N LEU A 264 -8.26 -10.20 2.60
CA LEU A 264 -7.91 -9.17 1.62
C LEU A 264 -6.54 -9.43 1.02
N VAL A 265 -5.56 -9.81 1.85
CA VAL A 265 -4.18 -10.13 1.40
C VAL A 265 -4.18 -11.29 0.39
N ALA A 266 -4.96 -12.34 0.63
CA ALA A 266 -5.05 -13.49 -0.26
C ALA A 266 -5.58 -13.11 -1.66
N ARG A 267 -6.42 -12.08 -1.75
CA ARG A 267 -7.04 -11.62 -3.00
C ARG A 267 -6.08 -10.84 -3.90
N VAL A 268 -5.05 -10.21 -3.33
CA VAL A 268 -4.06 -9.43 -4.08
C VAL A 268 -3.08 -10.36 -4.81
N PRO A 269 -2.76 -10.14 -6.09
CA PRO A 269 -1.73 -10.89 -6.82
C PRO A 269 -0.35 -10.83 -6.14
N ALA A 270 0.44 -11.91 -6.18
CA ALA A 270 1.71 -11.97 -5.47
C ALA A 270 2.72 -10.95 -6.04
N SER A 271 2.63 -10.70 -7.35
CA SER A 271 3.39 -9.67 -8.08
C SER A 271 3.29 -8.28 -7.49
N LEU A 272 2.16 -7.90 -6.87
CA LEU A 272 2.03 -6.60 -6.20
C LEU A 272 2.78 -6.52 -4.86
N PHE A 273 3.27 -7.64 -4.34
CA PHE A 273 4.12 -7.68 -3.15
C PHE A 273 5.60 -7.89 -3.50
N TYR A 274 5.93 -8.92 -4.29
CA TYR A 274 7.33 -9.26 -4.54
C TYR A 274 8.01 -8.28 -5.49
N TRP A 275 7.32 -7.78 -6.53
CA TRP A 275 7.94 -6.89 -7.50
C TRP A 275 8.40 -5.57 -6.85
N PRO A 276 7.58 -4.81 -6.10
CA PRO A 276 8.06 -3.59 -5.44
C PRO A 276 9.11 -3.88 -4.36
N LEU A 277 9.03 -5.02 -3.67
CA LEU A 277 10.04 -5.44 -2.69
C LEU A 277 11.45 -5.51 -3.31
N ILE A 278 11.55 -6.03 -4.54
CA ILE A 278 12.81 -6.13 -5.28
C ILE A 278 13.22 -4.76 -5.85
N GLN A 279 12.30 -4.01 -6.46
CA GLN A 279 12.63 -2.71 -7.06
C GLN A 279 13.16 -1.70 -6.03
N LEU A 280 12.63 -1.74 -4.81
CA LEU A 280 13.04 -0.85 -3.72
C LEU A 280 14.35 -1.26 -3.03
N ALA A 281 14.99 -2.36 -3.44
CA ALA A 281 16.20 -2.87 -2.78
C ALA A 281 17.39 -1.90 -2.81
N GLY A 282 17.61 -1.23 -3.95
CA GLY A 282 18.70 -0.27 -4.09
C GLY A 282 18.56 0.96 -3.19
N ALA A 283 17.34 1.47 -3.03
CA ALA A 283 17.07 2.67 -2.23
C ALA A 283 17.11 2.40 -0.71
N ALA A 284 16.89 1.16 -0.28
CA ALA A 284 16.99 0.79 1.14
C ALA A 284 18.45 0.77 1.65
N ALA A 285 19.45 0.63 0.76
CA ALA A 285 20.86 0.62 1.14
C ALA A 285 21.35 2.01 1.62
N ASP A 286 20.80 3.09 1.06
CA ASP A 286 21.16 4.47 1.41
C ASP A 286 20.64 4.88 2.80
N ASP A 287 19.46 4.37 3.19
CA ASP A 287 18.89 4.57 4.54
C ASP A 287 19.65 3.78 5.63
N VAL A 288 20.19 2.59 5.28
CA VAL A 288 20.88 1.70 6.23
C VAL A 288 22.35 2.08 6.45
N ALA A 289 22.98 2.83 5.55
CA ALA A 289 24.33 3.38 5.77
C ALA A 289 24.41 4.31 7.02
N LEU A 290 23.28 4.77 7.54
CA LEU A 290 23.17 5.51 8.80
C LEU A 290 22.80 4.64 10.02
N GLY A 291 22.33 3.40 9.79
CA GLY A 291 21.82 2.46 10.81
C GLY A 291 22.78 1.33 11.19
N VAL A 292 24.03 1.35 10.68
CA VAL A 292 25.09 0.40 11.08
C VAL A 292 25.69 0.82 12.42
N ALA A 293 24.90 0.75 13.49
CA ALA A 293 25.44 0.81 14.84
C ALA A 293 24.58 -0.03 15.80
N VAL A 294 25.03 -1.28 15.96
CA VAL A 294 25.07 -1.99 17.25
C VAL A 294 23.74 -2.07 18.04
N GLY A 295 23.04 -3.20 17.89
CA GLY A 295 22.42 -3.91 19.03
C GLY A 295 21.61 -3.09 20.06
N SER A 296 20.90 -2.05 19.67
CA SER A 296 19.96 -1.34 20.54
C SER A 296 18.67 -1.04 19.79
N ASN A 297 17.55 -1.25 20.47
CA ASN A 297 16.16 -1.04 20.05
C ASN A 297 16.01 -0.22 18.76
N GLY A 298 15.56 -0.90 17.69
CA GLY A 298 15.50 -0.43 16.30
C GLY A 298 14.70 0.86 16.05
N GLY A 299 15.22 1.99 16.53
CA GLY A 299 14.67 3.33 16.36
C GLY A 299 15.51 4.21 15.43
N GLY A 300 16.24 3.61 14.48
CA GLY A 300 17.21 4.31 13.62
C GLY A 300 16.75 4.64 12.20
N ASN A 301 15.51 4.33 11.81
CA ASN A 301 14.99 4.75 10.50
C ASN A 301 13.92 5.83 10.66
N ILE A 302 13.96 6.82 9.77
CA ILE A 302 12.86 7.77 9.57
C ILE A 302 11.57 6.96 9.40
N GLN A 303 10.53 7.29 10.16
CA GLN A 303 9.26 6.57 10.12
C GLN A 303 8.68 6.66 8.70
N GLY A 304 8.44 5.52 8.04
CA GLY A 304 8.03 5.48 6.64
C GLY A 304 9.17 5.42 5.62
N ALA A 305 10.39 5.10 6.06
CA ALA A 305 11.52 4.79 5.18
C ALA A 305 11.23 3.61 4.25
N THR A 306 11.93 3.56 3.11
CA THR A 306 11.81 2.50 2.10
C THR A 306 11.98 1.11 2.72
N SER A 307 12.83 0.98 3.73
CA SER A 307 13.04 -0.25 4.51
C SER A 307 11.77 -0.72 5.25
N ASP A 308 10.96 0.18 5.82
CA ASP A 308 9.69 -0.20 6.47
C ASP A 308 8.68 -0.75 5.45
N ILE A 309 8.64 -0.13 4.27
CA ILE A 309 7.80 -0.56 3.15
C ILE A 309 8.21 -1.96 2.70
N ARG A 310 9.51 -2.20 2.48
CA ARG A 310 10.04 -3.51 2.08
C ARG A 310 9.75 -4.60 3.12
N ALA A 311 10.03 -4.33 4.39
CA ALA A 311 9.71 -5.24 5.49
C ALA A 311 8.20 -5.59 5.53
N THR A 312 7.33 -4.59 5.34
CA THR A 312 5.88 -4.78 5.30
C THR A 312 5.44 -5.61 4.09
N LEU A 313 5.93 -5.29 2.89
CA LEU A 313 5.65 -6.05 1.66
C LEU A 313 6.02 -7.51 1.82
N LEU A 314 7.20 -7.79 2.41
CA LEU A 314 7.65 -9.16 2.64
C LEU A 314 6.73 -9.91 3.63
N LEU A 315 6.30 -9.27 4.73
CA LEU A 315 5.38 -9.91 5.68
C LEU A 315 4.02 -10.20 5.04
N LEU A 316 3.50 -9.30 4.20
CA LEU A 316 2.27 -9.53 3.44
C LEU A 316 2.44 -10.67 2.41
N LEU A 317 3.58 -10.71 1.71
CA LEU A 317 3.91 -11.79 0.78
C LEU A 317 4.00 -13.14 1.50
N ILE A 318 4.69 -13.20 2.65
CA ILE A 318 4.75 -14.39 3.50
C ILE A 318 3.34 -14.84 3.91
N GLY A 319 2.49 -13.89 4.33
CA GLY A 319 1.08 -14.14 4.65
C GLY A 319 0.33 -14.78 3.47
N LYS A 320 0.46 -14.19 2.27
CA LYS A 320 -0.13 -14.71 1.04
C LYS A 320 0.37 -16.13 0.72
N CYS A 321 1.69 -16.35 0.69
CA CYS A 321 2.30 -17.65 0.39
C CYS A 321 2.01 -18.73 1.44
N THR A 322 1.65 -18.33 2.66
CA THR A 322 1.21 -19.26 3.72
C THR A 322 -0.24 -19.68 3.51
N ALA A 323 -1.09 -18.76 3.04
CA ALA A 323 -2.50 -19.03 2.78
C ALA A 323 -2.74 -19.71 1.41
N ASP A 324 -1.88 -19.45 0.43
CA ASP A 324 -2.00 -19.91 -0.95
C ASP A 324 -0.66 -20.45 -1.46
N GLN A 325 -0.58 -21.78 -1.64
CA GLN A 325 0.62 -22.44 -2.18
C GLN A 325 0.86 -22.08 -3.65
N GLY A 326 -0.18 -21.72 -4.42
CA GLY A 326 -0.04 -21.25 -5.80
C GLY A 326 0.77 -19.94 -5.87
N ALA A 327 0.51 -19.02 -4.96
CA ALA A 327 1.27 -17.79 -4.82
C ALA A 327 2.75 -18.02 -4.47
N LEU A 328 3.06 -19.07 -3.70
CA LEU A 328 4.45 -19.45 -3.43
C LEU A 328 5.15 -19.98 -4.69
N LEU A 329 4.45 -20.78 -5.50
CA LEU A 329 5.00 -21.30 -6.76
C LEU A 329 5.20 -20.20 -7.81
N GLU A 330 4.33 -19.18 -7.83
CA GLU A 330 4.44 -18.00 -8.71
C GLU A 330 5.79 -17.29 -8.54
N ILE A 331 6.33 -17.26 -7.32
CA ILE A 331 7.60 -16.60 -6.97
C ILE A 331 8.78 -17.58 -6.89
N GLU A 332 8.79 -18.69 -7.63
CA GLU A 332 9.88 -19.67 -7.60
C GLU A 332 10.06 -20.42 -6.27
N GLY A 333 9.08 -20.34 -5.37
CA GLY A 333 9.04 -21.12 -4.15
C GLY A 333 10.05 -20.69 -3.08
N LYS A 334 10.71 -21.67 -2.45
CA LYS A 334 11.67 -21.43 -1.37
C LYS A 334 12.92 -20.68 -1.86
N GLU A 335 13.26 -20.79 -3.15
CA GLU A 335 14.46 -20.16 -3.73
C GLU A 335 14.41 -18.64 -3.67
N PHE A 336 13.26 -18.04 -3.90
CA PHE A 336 13.09 -16.59 -3.78
C PHE A 336 13.45 -16.10 -2.37
N PHE A 337 12.93 -16.76 -1.32
CA PHE A 337 13.24 -16.39 0.07
C PHE A 337 14.69 -16.73 0.44
N ARG A 338 15.30 -17.74 -0.18
CA ARG A 338 16.73 -18.03 -0.03
C ARG A 338 17.58 -16.90 -0.60
N GLY A 339 17.22 -16.36 -1.76
CA GLY A 339 17.87 -15.19 -2.36
C GLY A 339 17.79 -13.94 -1.46
N LEU A 340 16.70 -13.77 -0.73
CA LEU A 340 16.53 -12.65 0.22
C LEU A 340 17.35 -12.77 1.51
N LEU A 341 18.04 -13.89 1.76
CA LEU A 341 18.95 -14.00 2.91
C LEU A 341 20.20 -13.12 2.77
N ASP A 342 20.56 -12.78 1.53
CA ASP A 342 21.68 -11.90 1.19
C ASP A 342 21.23 -10.43 1.04
N ASP A 343 19.98 -10.10 1.42
CA ASP A 343 19.48 -8.72 1.35
C ASP A 343 20.22 -7.78 2.30
N MET A 344 20.45 -6.56 1.85
CA MET A 344 21.07 -5.49 2.65
C MET A 344 20.20 -5.06 3.84
N ASP A 345 18.88 -5.17 3.69
CA ASP A 345 17.95 -4.91 4.78
C ASP A 345 17.88 -6.12 5.71
N SER A 346 18.46 -5.96 6.90
CA SER A 346 18.47 -7.00 7.93
C SER A 346 17.09 -7.55 8.29
N ARG A 347 16.01 -6.75 8.18
CA ARG A 347 14.64 -7.21 8.45
C ARG A 347 14.11 -8.10 7.34
N VAL A 348 14.42 -7.77 6.09
CA VAL A 348 14.09 -8.59 4.92
C VAL A 348 14.76 -9.97 5.03
N ALA A 349 16.06 -9.98 5.35
CA ALA A 349 16.81 -11.22 5.57
C ALA A 349 16.26 -12.01 6.77
N TYR A 350 15.94 -11.35 7.88
CA TYR A 350 15.41 -11.98 9.09
C TYR A 350 14.04 -12.62 8.85
N TYR A 351 13.07 -11.89 8.28
CA TYR A 351 11.73 -12.44 8.03
C TYR A 351 11.75 -13.56 6.99
N SER A 352 12.62 -13.47 5.97
CA SER A 352 12.82 -14.54 5.00
C SER A 352 13.35 -15.81 5.67
N ALA A 353 14.35 -15.68 6.55
CA ALA A 353 14.87 -16.79 7.32
C ALA A 353 13.84 -17.40 8.26
N ALA A 354 13.06 -16.57 8.97
CA ALA A 354 12.00 -17.03 9.87
C ALA A 354 10.93 -17.83 9.10
N PHE A 355 10.56 -17.39 7.91
CA PHE A 355 9.63 -18.11 7.03
C PHE A 355 10.19 -19.47 6.60
N LEU A 356 11.43 -19.51 6.08
CA LEU A 356 12.08 -20.75 5.66
C LEU A 356 12.22 -21.73 6.83
N LEU A 357 12.65 -21.25 7.99
CA LEU A 357 12.81 -22.05 9.20
C LEU A 357 11.48 -22.66 9.63
N LYS A 358 10.42 -21.85 9.71
CA LYS A 358 9.08 -22.33 10.05
C LYS A 358 8.62 -23.42 9.07
N ARG A 359 8.86 -23.26 7.77
CA ARG A 359 8.49 -24.27 6.78
C ARG A 359 9.31 -25.54 6.92
N MET A 360 10.62 -25.46 7.13
CA MET A 360 11.45 -26.65 7.39
C MET A 360 10.96 -27.40 8.64
N MET A 361 10.61 -26.69 9.72
CA MET A 361 10.06 -27.29 10.92
C MET A 361 8.73 -28.01 10.70
N THR A 362 7.90 -27.54 9.76
CA THR A 362 6.57 -28.12 9.51
C THR A 362 6.54 -29.16 8.39
N GLU A 363 7.37 -29.00 7.37
CA GLU A 363 7.36 -29.83 6.15
C GLU A 363 8.42 -30.92 6.17
N GLU A 364 9.58 -30.66 6.78
CA GLU A 364 10.72 -31.57 6.81
C GLU A 364 11.30 -31.69 8.23
N PRO A 365 10.48 -32.04 9.24
CA PRO A 365 10.86 -31.98 10.65
C PRO A 365 12.06 -32.89 10.98
N GLU A 366 12.18 -34.06 10.34
CA GLU A 366 13.30 -34.98 10.58
C GLU A 366 14.62 -34.41 10.05
N THR A 367 14.58 -33.79 8.88
CA THR A 367 15.75 -33.10 8.31
C THR A 367 16.13 -31.93 9.19
N TYR A 368 15.15 -31.11 9.61
CA TYR A 368 15.38 -30.00 10.52
C TYR A 368 16.00 -30.47 11.85
N GLN A 369 15.45 -31.51 12.50
CA GLN A 369 15.99 -32.04 13.76
C GLN A 369 17.44 -32.52 13.63
N ARG A 370 17.77 -33.22 12.54
CA ARG A 370 19.14 -33.67 12.27
C ARG A 370 20.09 -32.49 12.12
N MET A 371 19.70 -31.50 11.33
CA MET A 371 20.50 -30.30 11.11
C MET A 371 20.66 -29.48 12.38
N LEU A 372 19.58 -29.35 13.18
CA LEU A 372 19.59 -28.66 14.46
C LEU A 372 20.53 -29.32 15.47
N HIS A 373 20.56 -30.66 15.55
CA HIS A 373 21.51 -31.37 16.41
C HIS A 373 22.97 -31.06 16.04
N SER A 374 23.30 -31.09 14.75
CA SER A 374 24.63 -30.71 14.25
C SER A 374 24.95 -29.24 14.55
N LEU A 375 23.94 -28.37 14.43
CA LEU A 375 24.04 -26.96 14.71
C LEU A 375 24.31 -26.67 16.19
N ILE A 376 23.62 -27.37 17.10
CA ILE A 376 23.83 -27.28 18.56
C ILE A 376 25.26 -27.71 18.90
N PHE A 377 25.73 -28.82 18.33
CA PHE A 377 27.10 -29.29 18.56
C PHE A 377 28.13 -28.24 18.12
N LYS A 378 27.93 -27.59 16.96
CA LYS A 378 28.78 -26.50 16.48
C LYS A 378 28.69 -25.24 17.36
N ALA A 379 27.50 -24.89 17.85
CA ALA A 379 27.29 -23.77 18.77
C ALA A 379 28.03 -23.98 20.10
N GLN A 380 28.00 -25.21 20.63
CA GLN A 380 28.73 -25.60 21.84
C GLN A 380 30.25 -25.54 21.64
N GLN A 381 30.76 -26.07 20.52
CA GLN A 381 32.20 -26.01 20.21
C GLN A 381 32.71 -24.58 20.04
N SER A 382 31.90 -23.69 19.48
CA SER A 382 32.26 -22.29 19.24
C SER A 382 31.87 -21.34 20.37
N ASN A 383 31.22 -21.84 21.43
CA ASN A 383 30.66 -21.06 22.54
C ASN A 383 29.77 -19.89 22.05
N ASN A 384 28.91 -20.14 21.06
CA ASN A 384 28.06 -19.13 20.43
C ASN A 384 26.57 -19.53 20.44
N GLU A 385 25.90 -19.24 21.56
CA GLU A 385 24.48 -19.56 21.77
C GLU A 385 23.52 -18.78 20.85
N LYS A 386 23.93 -17.60 20.38
CA LYS A 386 23.12 -16.73 19.49
C LYS A 386 22.76 -17.41 18.18
N LEU A 387 23.54 -18.40 17.78
CA LEU A 387 23.34 -19.20 16.59
C LEU A 387 22.02 -19.99 16.62
N LEU A 388 21.45 -20.21 17.81
CA LEU A 388 20.17 -20.90 18.02
C LEU A 388 19.01 -19.95 18.31
N GLU A 389 19.25 -18.69 18.69
CA GLU A 389 18.17 -17.75 19.02
C GLU A 389 17.66 -17.00 17.78
N ASN A 390 18.54 -16.74 16.83
CA ASN A 390 18.22 -15.94 15.65
C ASN A 390 17.90 -16.83 14.44
N PRO A 391 16.67 -16.79 13.88
CA PRO A 391 16.28 -17.57 12.70
C PRO A 391 17.23 -17.40 11.50
N TYR A 392 17.77 -16.19 11.31
CA TYR A 392 18.75 -15.93 10.26
C TYR A 392 20.03 -16.72 10.47
N LEU A 393 20.60 -16.67 11.67
CA LEU A 393 21.82 -17.40 11.99
C LEU A 393 21.60 -18.91 11.94
N GLN A 394 20.42 -19.39 12.38
CA GLN A 394 20.06 -20.81 12.27
C GLN A 394 20.04 -21.26 10.80
N ILE A 395 19.31 -20.58 9.93
CA ILE A 395 19.21 -20.95 8.51
C ILE A 395 20.56 -20.88 7.82
N ARG A 396 21.38 -19.84 8.07
CA ARG A 396 22.73 -19.74 7.52
C ARG A 396 23.63 -20.88 8.00
N GLY A 397 23.54 -21.23 9.28
CA GLY A 397 24.29 -22.35 9.83
C GLY A 397 23.87 -23.69 9.23
N ILE A 398 22.56 -23.89 9.01
CA ILE A 398 22.01 -25.09 8.36
C ILE A 398 22.49 -25.17 6.90
N GLN A 399 22.44 -24.08 6.13
CA GLN A 399 22.94 -24.04 4.75
C GLN A 399 24.42 -24.40 4.65
N LEU A 400 25.25 -23.88 5.55
CA LEU A 400 26.67 -24.23 5.62
C LEU A 400 26.87 -25.73 5.89
N LEU A 401 26.14 -26.27 6.87
CA LEU A 401 26.21 -27.70 7.21
C LEU A 401 25.74 -28.59 6.05
N SER A 402 24.69 -28.21 5.33
CA SER A 402 24.18 -28.95 4.17
C SER A 402 25.19 -28.99 3.03
N ASN A 403 25.88 -27.87 2.78
CA ASN A 403 26.95 -27.80 1.79
C ASN A 403 28.14 -28.69 2.19
N ASP A 404 28.52 -28.71 3.46
CA ASP A 404 29.60 -29.56 3.99
C ASP A 404 29.25 -31.07 3.91
N LEU A 405 27.98 -31.42 4.06
CA LEU A 405 27.45 -32.79 4.03
C LEU A 405 27.07 -33.25 2.60
N GLY A 406 27.22 -32.40 1.58
CA GLY A 406 26.85 -32.73 0.19
C GLY A 406 25.35 -32.98 -0.03
N THR A 407 24.51 -32.52 0.89
CA THR A 407 23.04 -32.64 0.79
C THR A 407 22.50 -31.32 0.25
N LEU A 408 22.16 -31.28 -1.03
CA LEU A 408 21.48 -30.12 -1.63
C LEU A 408 20.09 -29.96 -1.00
N LEU A 409 19.88 -28.84 -0.29
CA LEU A 409 18.58 -28.40 0.25
C LEU A 409 17.93 -27.37 -0.67
#